data_AF-A0A8D8QZ98-F1
#
_entry.id   AF-A0A8D8QZ98-F1
#
_cell.length_a   1.000
_cell.length_b   1.000
_cell.length_c   1.000
_cell.angle_alpha   90.00
_cell.angle_beta   90.00
_cell.angle_gamma   90.00
#
_symmetry.space_group_name_H-M   'P 1'
#
loop_
_entity.id
_entity.type
_entity.pdbx_description
1 polymer ?
#
loop_
_entity_poly.entity_id
_entity_poly.type
_entity_poly.pdbx_seq_one_letter_code
_entity_poly.pdbx_strand_id
1 'polypeptide(L)'
;MDTSPADTSTDQTSSSISLTGIDWEALLKEVMKSDEHHGTMKSSSNQPEPFVEILEQPKLKVRFRYECEGRSAGSIMGKESTNEAKTYPTIRIRNYKGIAHVVVSCVTVDNPPKPHPHKLVGKEHCKNGIFAASFSHENNEEMSSV
;
A
#
# COMPACT_ATOMS: atom_id res chain seq x y z
N MET A 1 -26.58 59.49 -10.87
CA MET A 1 -25.23 58.95 -11.13
C MET A 1 -24.75 58.48 -9.77
N ASP A 2 -24.75 57.21 -9.39
CA ASP A 2 -24.67 55.95 -10.12
C ASP A 2 -25.34 54.84 -9.26
N THR A 3 -25.31 53.60 -9.74
CA THR A 3 -26.43 52.64 -9.79
C THR A 3 -26.55 51.70 -8.57
N SER A 4 -27.77 51.18 -8.35
CA SER A 4 -28.15 50.12 -7.40
C SER A 4 -27.99 48.68 -7.97
N PRO A 5 -28.21 47.59 -7.18
CA PRO A 5 -27.48 46.30 -7.24
C PRO A 5 -28.19 45.10 -7.93
N ALA A 6 -27.65 43.89 -7.74
CA ALA A 6 -28.06 42.52 -8.16
C ALA A 6 -27.48 42.06 -9.54
N ASP A 7 -27.08 40.81 -9.81
CA ASP A 7 -27.58 39.52 -9.31
C ASP A 7 -26.69 38.31 -9.75
N THR A 8 -26.84 37.18 -9.04
CA THR A 8 -26.65 35.75 -9.44
C THR A 8 -25.32 35.10 -9.87
N SER A 9 -25.01 33.96 -9.19
CA SER A 9 -24.75 32.56 -9.69
C SER A 9 -23.99 32.41 -11.02
N THR A 10 -22.94 31.61 -11.22
CA THR A 10 -22.68 30.15 -11.01
C THR A 10 -21.17 30.02 -11.39
N ASP A 11 -20.32 29.15 -10.85
CA ASP A 11 -20.34 27.72 -11.13
C ASP A 11 -19.34 26.95 -10.25
N GLN A 12 -19.75 25.75 -9.90
CA GLN A 12 -19.00 24.76 -9.16
C GLN A 12 -17.95 24.15 -10.11
N THR A 13 -16.69 24.12 -9.70
CA THR A 13 -15.79 23.05 -10.16
C THR A 13 -15.33 22.28 -8.94
N SER A 14 -16.28 21.57 -8.31
CA SER A 14 -15.96 20.34 -7.63
C SER A 14 -15.44 19.37 -8.69
N SER A 15 -14.13 19.30 -8.87
CA SER A 15 -13.50 18.21 -9.60
C SER A 15 -13.69 16.94 -8.76
N SER A 16 -14.86 16.32 -8.91
CA SER A 16 -15.13 14.97 -8.43
C SER A 16 -14.22 14.04 -9.24
N ILE A 17 -13.04 13.77 -8.70
CA ILE A 17 -12.19 12.71 -9.24
C ILE A 17 -12.87 11.40 -8.85
N SER A 18 -13.68 10.86 -9.75
CA SER A 18 -14.27 9.53 -9.62
C SER A 18 -13.15 8.50 -9.55
N LEU A 19 -12.92 7.92 -8.37
CA LEU A 19 -11.91 6.88 -8.13
C LEU A 19 -12.33 5.49 -8.65
N THR A 20 -13.11 5.43 -9.73
CA THR A 20 -13.51 4.16 -10.38
C THR A 20 -12.50 3.69 -11.43
N GLY A 21 -11.24 4.13 -11.32
CA GLY A 21 -10.25 3.94 -12.39
C GLY A 21 -9.11 2.98 -12.09
N ILE A 22 -9.02 2.42 -10.88
CA ILE A 22 -8.04 1.37 -10.60
C ILE A 22 -8.78 0.04 -10.72
N ASP A 23 -8.69 -0.55 -11.90
CA ASP A 23 -9.07 -1.94 -12.10
C ASP A 23 -8.07 -2.81 -11.34
N TRP A 24 -8.45 -3.15 -10.11
CA TRP A 24 -7.64 -3.96 -9.20
C TRP A 24 -7.42 -5.37 -9.77
N GLU A 25 -8.37 -5.86 -10.58
CA GLU A 25 -8.20 -7.10 -11.35
C GLU A 25 -7.16 -6.93 -12.44
N ALA A 26 -7.16 -5.81 -13.17
CA ALA A 26 -6.12 -5.53 -14.16
C ALA A 26 -4.74 -5.33 -13.52
N LEU A 27 -4.64 -4.68 -12.36
CA LEU A 27 -3.37 -4.53 -11.65
C LEU A 27 -2.87 -5.88 -11.13
N LEU A 28 -3.74 -6.69 -10.52
CA LEU A 28 -3.40 -8.04 -10.08
C LEU A 28 -3.03 -8.93 -11.28
N LYS A 29 -3.76 -8.85 -12.39
CA LYS A 29 -3.44 -9.57 -13.63
C LYS A 29 -2.14 -9.10 -14.27
N GLU A 30 -1.84 -7.80 -14.24
CA GLU A 30 -0.57 -7.26 -14.75
C GLU A 30 0.60 -7.72 -13.88
N VAL A 31 0.43 -7.73 -12.55
CA VAL A 31 1.41 -8.26 -11.61
C VAL A 31 1.60 -9.78 -11.79
N MET A 32 0.50 -10.54 -11.98
CA MET A 32 0.52 -11.99 -12.16
C MET A 32 0.92 -12.46 -13.56
N LYS A 33 0.89 -11.59 -14.58
CA LYS A 33 1.27 -11.92 -15.97
C LYS A 33 2.76 -12.24 -16.17
N SER A 34 3.57 -12.05 -15.15
CA SER A 34 5.01 -12.31 -15.22
C SER A 34 5.37 -13.80 -15.13
N ASP A 35 4.46 -14.67 -14.68
CA ASP A 35 4.77 -16.08 -14.37
C ASP A 35 3.74 -17.07 -14.98
N GLU A 36 3.46 -17.00 -16.28
CA GLU A 36 2.76 -18.11 -16.95
C GLU A 36 3.76 -19.12 -17.51
N HIS A 37 4.20 -20.06 -16.66
CA HIS A 37 4.42 -21.48 -16.95
C HIS A 37 4.56 -22.22 -15.61
N HIS A 38 3.47 -22.63 -14.95
CA HIS A 38 3.37 -23.89 -14.19
C HIS A 38 1.91 -24.14 -13.81
N GLY A 39 1.33 -25.19 -14.38
CA GLY A 39 -0.08 -25.57 -14.16
C GLY A 39 -0.41 -25.88 -12.71
N THR A 40 -1.66 -25.59 -12.33
CA THR A 40 -2.21 -25.94 -11.01
C THR A 40 -2.36 -27.47 -10.87
N MET A 41 -1.28 -28.14 -10.48
CA MET A 41 -1.35 -29.48 -9.90
C MET A 41 -1.74 -29.30 -8.43
N LYS A 42 -2.89 -29.81 -8.01
CA LYS A 42 -3.21 -29.98 -6.59
C LYS A 42 -2.18 -30.95 -5.99
N SER A 43 -1.09 -30.41 -5.44
CA SER A 43 -0.08 -31.23 -4.77
C SER A 43 -0.68 -31.76 -3.48
N SER A 44 -0.76 -33.08 -3.36
CA SER A 44 -1.02 -33.82 -2.12
C SER A 44 0.19 -33.76 -1.19
N SER A 45 0.72 -32.55 -0.97
CA SER A 45 1.83 -32.34 -0.04
C SER A 45 1.27 -31.84 1.28
N ASN A 46 1.67 -32.48 2.38
CA ASN A 46 1.29 -32.12 3.75
C ASN A 46 1.97 -30.80 4.20
N GLN A 47 2.09 -29.84 3.29
CA GLN A 47 2.77 -28.56 3.53
C GLN A 47 1.74 -27.54 4.03
N PRO A 48 2.04 -26.82 5.11
CA PRO A 48 1.14 -25.82 5.65
C PRO A 48 0.89 -24.69 4.65
N GLU A 49 -0.31 -24.14 4.67
CA GLU A 49 -0.75 -23.08 3.74
C GLU A 49 0.12 -21.81 3.87
N PRO A 50 0.47 -21.14 2.75
CA PRO A 50 1.14 -19.84 2.78
C PRO A 50 0.31 -18.77 3.50
N PHE A 51 0.95 -17.96 4.34
CA PHE A 51 0.31 -16.81 4.98
C PHE A 51 1.29 -15.68 5.26
N VAL A 52 0.75 -14.49 5.51
CA VAL A 52 1.51 -13.30 5.91
C VAL A 52 1.39 -13.08 7.41
N GLU A 53 2.52 -12.93 8.08
CA GLU A 53 2.63 -12.59 9.50
C GLU A 53 3.12 -11.16 9.63
N ILE A 54 2.46 -10.33 10.45
CA ILE A 54 2.96 -9.00 10.80
C ILE A 54 3.91 -9.16 11.99
N LEU A 55 5.21 -8.92 11.77
CA LEU A 55 6.23 -8.98 12.81
C LEU A 55 6.28 -7.69 13.63
N GLU A 56 6.11 -6.54 12.97
CA GLU A 56 6.02 -5.25 13.63
C GLU A 56 4.90 -4.40 13.02
N GLN A 57 4.01 -3.91 13.87
CA GLN A 57 2.92 -3.03 13.49
C GLN A 57 3.42 -1.60 13.23
N PRO A 58 2.72 -0.79 12.42
CA PRO A 58 2.99 0.63 12.33
C PRO A 58 2.67 1.35 13.65
N LYS A 59 3.41 2.43 13.91
CA LYS A 59 3.14 3.32 15.05
C LYS A 59 1.80 4.01 14.85
N LEU A 60 0.96 3.99 15.90
CA LEU A 60 -0.41 4.51 15.83
C LEU A 60 -0.50 6.01 15.56
N LYS A 61 0.49 6.79 16.02
CA LYS A 61 0.48 8.25 15.91
C LYS A 61 1.47 8.69 14.83
N VAL A 62 0.96 8.80 13.60
CA VAL A 62 1.65 9.43 12.48
C VAL A 62 0.89 10.68 12.04
N ARG A 63 1.63 11.71 11.63
CA ARG A 63 1.03 12.92 11.06
C ARG A 63 0.85 12.73 9.56
N PHE A 64 -0.39 12.74 9.11
CA PHE A 64 -0.72 12.88 7.69
C PHE A 64 -0.32 14.27 7.18
N ARG A 65 0.00 14.34 5.89
CA ARG A 65 0.51 15.54 5.22
C ARG A 65 -0.37 15.89 4.04
N TYR A 66 -0.64 17.18 3.86
CA TYR A 66 -1.30 17.66 2.66
C TYR A 66 -0.30 17.83 1.52
N GLU A 67 -0.76 17.61 0.30
CA GLU A 67 0.05 17.80 -0.91
C GLU A 67 0.58 19.24 -1.04
N CYS A 68 -0.17 20.24 -0.54
CA CYS A 68 0.23 21.65 -0.57
C CYS A 68 1.31 22.04 0.45
N GLU A 69 1.70 21.18 1.40
CA GLU A 69 2.76 21.50 2.37
C GLU A 69 4.16 21.56 1.73
N GLY A 70 4.33 21.02 0.52
CA GLY A 70 5.58 21.11 -0.25
C GLY A 70 6.78 20.37 0.37
N ARG A 71 6.54 19.49 1.35
CA ARG A 71 7.57 18.68 2.01
C ARG A 71 7.32 17.20 1.73
N SER A 72 8.41 16.43 1.57
CA SER A 72 8.32 14.97 1.51
C SER A 72 7.64 14.41 2.76
N ALA A 73 6.80 13.39 2.58
CA ALA A 73 6.25 12.65 3.70
C ALA A 73 7.38 11.96 4.48
N GLY A 74 7.28 11.95 5.80
CA GLY A 74 8.17 11.16 6.64
C GLY A 74 7.84 9.68 6.56
N SER A 75 8.76 8.82 7.01
CA SER A 75 8.54 7.38 7.09
C SER A 75 7.49 7.03 8.16
N ILE A 76 6.69 6.01 7.88
CA ILE A 76 5.85 5.36 8.89
C ILE A 76 6.78 4.51 9.75
N MET A 77 6.89 4.86 11.04
CA MET A 77 7.75 4.14 11.97
C MET A 77 7.06 2.89 12.50
N GLY A 78 7.85 1.91 12.92
CA GLY A 78 7.37 0.74 13.64
C GLY A 78 6.86 1.11 15.04
N LYS A 79 5.97 0.28 15.59
CA LYS A 79 5.33 0.48 16.89
C LYS A 79 6.36 0.60 18.01
N GLU A 80 7.40 -0.21 17.97
CA GLU A 80 8.45 -0.27 19.00
C GLU A 80 9.63 0.67 18.70
N SER A 81 9.56 1.45 17.61
CA SER A 81 10.61 2.40 17.23
C SER A 81 10.80 3.49 18.29
N THR A 82 12.05 3.69 18.68
CA THR A 82 12.51 4.78 19.54
C THR A 82 13.27 5.86 18.74
N ASN A 83 13.72 6.92 19.40
CA ASN A 83 14.51 7.96 18.75
C ASN A 83 15.93 7.48 18.43
N GLU A 84 16.46 6.57 19.25
CA GLU A 84 17.81 6.01 19.19
C GLU A 84 17.85 4.80 18.24
N ALA A 85 16.79 3.99 18.22
CA ALA A 85 16.67 2.80 17.39
C ALA A 85 15.39 2.88 16.53
N LYS A 86 15.59 3.23 15.26
CA LYS A 86 14.50 3.35 14.28
C LYS A 86 14.14 1.98 13.73
N THR A 87 12.90 1.55 13.97
CA THR A 87 12.31 0.34 13.38
C THR A 87 11.14 0.71 12.48
N TYR A 88 10.66 -0.25 11.68
CA TYR A 88 9.66 -0.01 10.63
C TYR A 88 8.61 -1.12 10.62
N PRO A 89 7.40 -0.84 10.08
CA PRO A 89 6.40 -1.88 9.89
C PRO A 89 7.00 -3.03 9.07
N THR A 90 6.90 -4.25 9.60
CA THR A 90 7.58 -5.41 9.04
C THR A 90 6.62 -6.58 8.95
N ILE A 91 6.62 -7.24 7.80
CA ILE A 91 5.87 -8.48 7.56
C ILE A 91 6.81 -9.62 7.22
N ARG A 92 6.35 -10.85 7.37
CA ARG A 92 7.03 -12.07 6.94
C ARG A 92 6.04 -12.97 6.22
N ILE A 93 6.45 -13.46 5.05
CA ILE A 93 5.70 -14.46 4.31
C ILE A 93 6.17 -15.83 4.82
N ARG A 94 5.23 -16.67 5.26
CA ARG A 94 5.48 -18.02 5.80
C ARG A 94 5.02 -19.07 4.81
N ASN A 95 5.67 -20.23 4.85
CA ASN A 95 5.35 -21.43 4.05
C ASN A 95 5.28 -21.17 2.53
N TYR A 96 6.02 -20.18 2.04
CA TYR A 96 6.09 -19.84 0.63
C TYR A 96 7.54 -19.81 0.17
N LYS A 97 7.80 -20.35 -1.01
CA LYS A 97 9.11 -20.30 -1.69
C LYS A 97 8.87 -19.83 -3.11
N GLY A 98 9.65 -18.87 -3.58
CA GLY A 98 9.45 -18.21 -4.87
C GLY A 98 9.28 -16.70 -4.75
N ILE A 99 8.83 -16.06 -5.84
CA ILE A 99 8.65 -14.61 -5.91
C ILE A 99 7.26 -14.24 -5.37
N ALA A 100 7.22 -13.40 -4.35
CA ALA A 100 6.00 -12.88 -3.78
C ALA A 100 5.79 -11.41 -4.16
N HIS A 101 4.62 -11.10 -4.71
CA HIS A 101 4.19 -9.73 -4.96
C HIS A 101 3.43 -9.18 -3.76
N VAL A 102 3.97 -8.14 -3.14
CA VAL A 102 3.40 -7.50 -1.94
C VAL A 102 2.79 -6.16 -2.35
N VAL A 103 1.53 -5.98 -1.99
CA VAL A 103 0.78 -4.73 -2.20
C VAL A 103 0.35 -4.16 -0.86
N VAL A 104 0.61 -2.86 -0.64
CA VAL A 104 0.21 -2.14 0.57
C VAL A 104 -0.60 -0.91 0.19
N SER A 105 -1.76 -0.74 0.81
CA SER A 105 -2.65 0.41 0.62
C SER A 105 -3.30 0.82 1.93
N CYS A 106 -3.77 2.06 2.01
CA CYS A 106 -4.54 2.53 3.16
C CYS A 106 -6.02 2.15 2.99
N VAL A 107 -6.61 1.58 4.05
CA VAL A 107 -8.03 1.21 4.10
C VAL A 107 -8.72 1.82 5.31
N THR A 108 -10.04 1.89 5.28
CA THR A 108 -10.86 2.27 6.44
C THR A 108 -10.92 1.14 7.46
N VAL A 109 -11.28 1.48 8.70
CA VAL A 109 -11.48 0.51 9.80
C VAL A 109 -12.86 -0.18 9.74
N ASP A 110 -13.67 0.16 8.74
CA ASP A 110 -15.02 -0.40 8.57
C ASP A 110 -14.96 -1.90 8.24
N ASN A 111 -16.11 -2.58 8.43
CA ASN A 111 -16.30 -3.95 7.98
C ASN A 111 -17.44 -4.02 6.95
N PRO A 112 -17.17 -4.27 5.66
CA PRO A 112 -15.87 -4.57 5.07
C PRO A 112 -14.96 -3.33 4.93
N PRO A 113 -13.62 -3.50 4.95
CA PRO A 113 -12.69 -2.41 4.73
C PRO A 113 -12.87 -1.80 3.34
N LYS A 114 -12.80 -0.46 3.25
CA LYS A 114 -12.88 0.28 1.98
C LYS A 114 -11.58 1.05 1.75
N PRO A 115 -11.24 1.42 0.49
CA PRO A 115 -10.09 2.28 0.24
C PRO A 115 -10.18 3.59 1.03
N HIS A 116 -9.11 3.96 1.74
CA HIS A 116 -9.05 5.22 2.47
C HIS A 116 -8.80 6.38 1.48
N PRO A 117 -9.38 7.58 1.68
CA PRO A 117 -9.09 8.75 0.83
C PRO A 117 -7.63 9.24 0.92
N HIS A 118 -6.85 8.75 1.88
CA HIS A 118 -5.44 9.09 2.01
C HIS A 118 -4.60 8.11 1.20
N LYS A 119 -3.61 8.65 0.50
CA LYS A 119 -2.72 7.89 -0.37
C LYS A 119 -1.43 7.54 0.35
N LEU A 120 -0.97 6.30 0.23
CA LEU A 120 0.40 5.97 0.60
C LEU A 120 1.36 6.63 -0.39
N VAL A 121 2.37 7.32 0.14
CA VAL A 121 3.38 8.02 -0.67
C VAL A 121 4.77 7.55 -0.26
N GLY A 122 5.66 7.44 -1.23
CA GLY A 122 7.03 6.99 -1.05
C GLY A 122 7.83 7.32 -2.31
N LYS A 123 9.16 7.33 -2.19
CA LYS A 123 10.04 7.62 -3.32
C LYS A 123 10.03 6.50 -4.37
N GLU A 124 9.99 5.27 -3.89
CA GLU A 124 10.09 4.06 -4.72
C GLU A 124 8.87 3.18 -4.47
N HIS A 125 8.47 2.43 -5.50
CA HIS A 125 7.39 1.43 -5.46
C HIS A 125 5.99 1.95 -5.09
N CYS A 126 5.83 3.23 -4.74
CA CYS A 126 4.55 3.88 -4.47
C CYS A 126 4.01 4.60 -5.71
N LYS A 127 2.86 4.16 -6.23
CA LYS A 127 2.13 4.82 -7.32
C LYS A 127 0.64 4.88 -6.99
N ASN A 128 0.02 6.03 -7.23
CA ASN A 128 -1.42 6.25 -7.02
C ASN A 128 -1.94 5.87 -5.61
N GLY A 129 -1.11 6.02 -4.57
CA GLY A 129 -1.52 5.68 -3.19
C GLY A 129 -1.30 4.23 -2.78
N ILE A 130 -0.66 3.43 -3.63
CA ILE A 130 -0.41 1.99 -3.42
C ILE A 130 1.08 1.72 -3.55
N PHE A 131 1.65 0.99 -2.59
CA PHE A 131 2.99 0.41 -2.71
C PHE A 131 2.88 -0.99 -3.33
N ALA A 132 3.71 -1.30 -4.31
CA ALA A 132 3.79 -2.62 -4.92
C ALA A 132 5.25 -3.01 -5.23
N ALA A 133 5.68 -4.16 -4.71
CA ALA A 133 7.03 -4.69 -4.94
C ALA A 133 7.04 -6.22 -4.95
N SER A 134 8.04 -6.79 -5.62
CA SER A 134 8.26 -8.23 -5.71
C SER A 134 9.46 -8.62 -4.86
N PHE A 135 9.33 -9.67 -4.07
CA PHE A 135 10.38 -10.19 -3.19
C PHE A 135 10.61 -11.66 -3.48
N SER A 136 11.83 -12.07 -3.79
CA SER A 136 12.19 -13.48 -3.89
C SER A 136 12.45 -14.07 -2.51
N HIS A 137 11.79 -15.17 -2.19
CA HIS A 137 12.16 -16.02 -1.06
C HIS A 137 12.87 -17.27 -1.60
N GLU A 138 14.16 -17.12 -1.86
CA GLU A 138 15.06 -18.25 -2.05
C GLU A 138 15.54 -18.73 -0.68
N ASN A 139 15.63 -20.05 -0.48
CA ASN A 139 15.99 -20.64 0.81
C ASN A 139 17.32 -20.07 1.29
N ASN A 140 17.31 -19.24 2.33
CA ASN A 140 18.53 -18.93 3.04
C ASN A 140 18.52 -19.61 4.41
N GLU A 141 18.89 -20.89 4.41
CA GLU A 141 19.63 -21.45 5.55
C GLU A 141 21.10 -21.04 5.40
N GLU A 142 21.43 -19.76 5.61
CA GLU A 142 22.77 -19.26 6.01
C GLU A 142 22.82 -17.70 6.11
N MET A 143 22.67 -17.22 7.35
CA MET A 143 23.43 -16.14 7.98
C MET A 143 23.97 -14.96 7.13
N SER A 144 23.46 -13.74 7.38
CA SER A 144 24.26 -12.65 7.99
C SER A 144 23.44 -11.38 8.16
N SER A 145 23.64 -10.76 9.33
CA SER A 145 23.23 -9.41 9.66
C SER A 145 23.92 -8.40 8.74
N VAL A 146 23.19 -7.38 8.32
CA VAL A 146 23.75 -6.05 7.97
C VAL A 146 22.89 -4.98 8.60
#